data_AF-A0A5J4SXX5-F1
#
_entry.id   AF-A0A5J4SXX5-F1
#
_cell.length_a   1.000
_cell.length_b   1.000
_cell.length_c   1.000
_cell.angle_alpha   90.00
_cell.angle_beta   90.00
_cell.angle_gamma   90.00
#
_symmetry.space_group_name_H-M   'P 1'
#
loop_
_entity.id
_entity.type
_entity.pdbx_description
1 polymer ?
#
loop_
_entity_poly.entity_id
_entity_poly.type
_entity_poly.pdbx_seq_one_letter_code
_entity_poly.pdbx_strand_id
1 'polypeptide(L)'
;MTLWNNDAEIRFFIEALKNFASPEQLFYHLQNGYFAYIPKDINTEGQTLQSRNTLIGQYTEKWSRTLFEPIARKLGLYAVNNVVCDELGLSK
;
A
#
# COMPACT_ATOMS: atom_id res chain seq x y z
N MET A 1 -14.80 -6.43 12.15
CA MET A 1 -14.03 -6.10 10.94
C MET A 1 -13.20 -4.88 11.27
N THR A 2 -11.88 -5.01 11.35
CA THR A 2 -11.00 -3.88 11.64
C THR A 2 -10.55 -3.28 10.30
N LEU A 3 -10.75 -1.98 10.12
CA LEU A 3 -10.26 -1.26 8.94
C LEU A 3 -8.74 -1.08 9.03
N TRP A 4 -8.14 -0.38 8.07
CA TRP A 4 -6.70 -0.14 8.03
C TRP A 4 -6.20 0.49 9.35
N ASN A 5 -5.21 -0.14 9.97
CA ASN A 5 -4.60 0.27 11.23
C ASN A 5 -3.08 0.04 11.17
N ASN A 6 -2.36 0.40 12.24
CA ASN A 6 -0.90 0.23 12.30
C ASN A 6 -0.46 -1.21 12.05
N ASP A 7 -1.23 -2.21 12.50
CA ASP A 7 -0.90 -3.63 12.25
C ASP A 7 -1.03 -4.00 10.76
N ALA A 8 -2.00 -3.41 10.05
CA ALA A 8 -2.14 -3.57 8.61
C ALA A 8 -0.93 -2.98 7.87
N GLU A 9 -0.45 -1.82 8.31
CA GLU A 9 0.72 -1.15 7.74
C GLU A 9 2.03 -1.89 8.04
N ILE A 10 2.21 -2.40 9.26
CA ILE A 10 3.35 -3.27 9.60
C ILE A 10 3.34 -4.53 8.73
N ARG A 11 2.16 -5.15 8.52
CA ARG A 11 2.04 -6.31 7.63
C ARG A 11 2.38 -5.97 6.18
N PHE A 12 1.95 -4.82 5.68
CA PHE A 12 2.36 -4.33 4.36
C PHE A 12 3.89 -4.30 4.24
N PHE A 13 4.60 -3.68 5.18
CA PHE A 13 6.06 -3.61 5.14
C PHE A 13 6.71 -5.00 5.19
N ILE A 14 6.25 -5.88 6.08
CA ILE A 14 6.78 -7.23 6.22
C ILE A 14 6.57 -8.05 4.94
N GLU A 15 5.36 -8.01 4.35
CA GLU A 15 5.06 -8.75 3.13
C GLU A 15 5.80 -8.17 1.93
N ALA A 16 5.92 -6.85 1.82
CA ALA A 16 6.62 -6.21 0.72
C ALA A 16 8.12 -6.53 0.75
N LEU A 17 8.77 -6.44 1.90
CA LEU A 17 10.17 -6.80 2.09
C LEU A 17 10.44 -8.28 1.79
N LYS A 18 9.51 -9.18 2.10
CA LYS A 18 9.67 -10.62 1.87
C LYS A 18 9.55 -11.02 0.41
N ASN A 19 8.75 -10.30 -0.37
CA ASN A 19 8.28 -10.82 -1.65
C ASN A 19 8.71 -9.98 -2.85
N PHE A 20 8.69 -8.65 -2.77
CA PHE A 20 8.68 -7.84 -3.99
C PHE A 20 9.28 -6.43 -3.89
N ALA A 21 9.88 -6.03 -2.77
CA ALA A 21 10.49 -4.70 -2.65
C ALA A 21 11.75 -4.70 -1.78
N SER A 22 12.73 -3.89 -2.18
CA SER A 22 13.92 -3.60 -1.38
C SER A 22 13.62 -2.54 -0.31
N PRO A 23 14.42 -2.45 0.77
CA PRO A 23 14.25 -1.43 1.80
C PRO A 23 14.22 0.00 1.24
N GLU A 24 15.03 0.31 0.24
CA GLU A 24 15.12 1.63 -0.41
C GLU A 24 13.84 1.99 -1.17
N GLN A 25 13.06 0.99 -1.59
CA GLN A 25 11.78 1.21 -2.27
C GLN A 25 10.64 1.49 -1.28
N LEU A 26 10.81 1.11 -0.01
CA LEU A 26 9.77 1.14 1.04
C LEU A 26 10.03 2.19 2.14
N PHE A 27 11.28 2.59 2.33
CA PHE A 27 11.69 3.45 3.43
C PHE A 27 12.62 4.56 2.94
N TYR A 28 12.55 5.70 3.63
CA TYR A 28 13.50 6.78 3.47
C TYR A 28 14.85 6.35 4.05
N HIS A 29 15.91 6.46 3.26
CA HIS A 29 17.27 6.22 3.73
C HIS A 29 17.87 7.52 4.25
N LEU A 30 17.88 7.67 5.57
CA LEU A 30 18.43 8.83 6.28
C LEU A 30 19.77 8.46 6.92
N GLN A 31 20.50 9.45 7.46
CA GLN A 31 21.85 9.24 8.05
C GLN A 31 21.89 8.12 9.10
N ASN A 32 20.78 7.90 9.82
CA ASN A 32 20.70 6.94 10.92
C ASN A 32 19.89 5.67 10.56
N GLY A 33 19.69 5.38 9.27
CA GLY A 33 19.04 4.16 8.80
C GLY A 33 17.76 4.40 8.00
N TYR A 34 16.90 3.38 7.95
CA TYR A 34 15.67 3.36 7.15
C TYR A 34 14.44 3.75 7.97
N PHE A 35 13.63 4.67 7.46
CA PHE A 35 12.45 5.19 8.15
C PHE A 35 11.19 5.09 7.30
N ALA A 36 10.07 4.70 7.90
CA ALA A 36 8.75 4.70 7.25
C ALA A 36 8.20 6.11 7.02
N TYR A 37 8.67 7.10 7.77
CA TYR A 37 8.30 8.50 7.61
C TYR A 37 9.50 9.39 7.89
N ILE A 38 9.51 10.60 7.34
CA ILE A 38 10.55 11.59 7.61
C ILE A 38 10.20 12.29 8.94
N PRO A 39 11.07 12.23 9.97
CA PRO A 39 10.88 13.00 11.20
C PRO A 39 10.87 14.51 10.90
N LYS A 40 10.02 15.27 11.61
CA LYS A 40 9.79 16.71 11.33
C LYS A 40 11.04 17.58 11.39
N ASP A 41 12.01 17.20 12.22
CA ASP A 41 13.21 17.99 12.48
C ASP A 41 14.37 17.65 11.53
N ILE A 42 14.17 16.75 10.56
CA ILE A 42 15.20 16.32 9.60
C ILE A 42 14.93 16.97 8.25
N ASN A 43 15.87 17.80 7.79
CA ASN A 43 15.86 18.32 6.43
C ASN A 43 16.35 17.24 5.46
N THR A 44 15.51 16.81 4.54
CA THR A 44 15.78 15.71 3.61
C THR A 44 16.05 16.18 2.18
N GLU A 45 16.30 17.48 1.97
CA GLU A 45 16.65 18.07 0.67
C GLU A 45 15.68 17.70 -0.47
N GLY A 46 14.40 17.46 -0.13
CA GLY A 46 13.38 17.09 -1.11
C GLY A 46 13.40 15.63 -1.55
N GLN A 47 14.03 14.72 -0.79
CA GLN A 47 13.91 13.28 -1.06
C GLN A 47 12.43 12.84 -1.09
N THR A 48 12.06 12.19 -2.20
CA THR A 48 10.73 11.60 -2.39
C THR A 48 10.83 10.08 -2.49
N LEU A 49 9.91 9.36 -1.86
CA LEU A 49 9.82 7.91 -1.94
C LEU A 49 8.68 7.48 -2.87
N GLN A 50 8.82 7.81 -4.15
CA GLN A 50 7.75 7.59 -5.14
C GLN A 50 7.44 6.10 -5.36
N SER A 51 8.46 5.23 -5.29
CA SER A 51 8.31 3.77 -5.41
C SER A 51 7.27 3.21 -4.44
N ARG A 52 7.21 3.73 -3.21
CA ARG A 52 6.29 3.25 -2.19
C ARG A 52 4.83 3.48 -2.58
N ASN A 53 4.51 4.58 -3.27
CA ASN A 53 3.13 4.91 -3.63
C ASN A 53 2.52 3.83 -4.52
N THR A 54 3.27 3.32 -5.49
CA THR A 54 2.82 2.20 -6.33
C THR A 54 2.68 0.91 -5.51
N LEU A 55 3.66 0.61 -4.66
CA LEU A 55 3.67 -0.62 -3.85
C LEU A 55 2.51 -0.67 -2.84
N ILE A 56 2.28 0.42 -2.11
CA ILE A 56 1.15 0.51 -1.17
C ILE A 56 -0.18 0.53 -1.90
N GLY A 57 -0.27 1.12 -3.09
CA GLY A 57 -1.44 1.07 -3.96
C GLY A 57 -1.83 -0.37 -4.31
N GLN A 58 -0.88 -1.15 -4.83
CA GLN A 58 -1.11 -2.57 -5.16
C GLN A 58 -1.53 -3.40 -3.94
N TYR A 59 -0.88 -3.17 -2.80
CA TYR A 59 -1.21 -3.88 -1.56
C TYR A 59 -2.60 -3.52 -1.04
N THR A 60 -2.93 -2.22 -1.00
CA THR A 60 -4.22 -1.72 -0.51
C THR A 60 -5.37 -2.15 -1.40
N GLU A 61 -5.15 -2.33 -2.70
CA GLU A 61 -6.13 -2.91 -3.60
C GLU A 61 -6.46 -4.37 -3.25
N LYS A 62 -5.44 -5.21 -3.08
CA LYS A 62 -5.62 -6.61 -2.62
C LYS A 62 -6.27 -6.69 -1.24
N TRP A 63 -5.90 -5.77 -0.35
CA TRP A 63 -6.50 -5.65 0.98
C TRP A 63 -7.99 -5.29 0.87
N SER A 64 -8.33 -4.31 0.03
CA SER A 64 -9.71 -3.87 -0.21
C SER A 64 -10.57 -4.97 -0.80
N ARG A 65 -10.07 -5.72 -1.80
CA ARG A 65 -10.76 -6.90 -2.34
C ARG A 65 -11.08 -7.90 -1.22
N THR A 66 -10.09 -8.22 -0.38
CA THR A 66 -10.26 -9.14 0.75
C THR A 66 -11.30 -8.65 1.75
N LEU A 67 -11.35 -7.34 2.00
CA LEU A 67 -12.32 -6.71 2.88
C LEU A 67 -13.76 -6.84 2.34
N PHE A 68 -13.96 -6.60 1.05
CA PHE A 68 -15.27 -6.60 0.42
C PHE A 68 -15.76 -7.99 0.00
N GLU A 69 -14.86 -8.97 -0.17
CA GLU A 69 -15.17 -10.34 -0.59
C GLU A 69 -16.37 -10.97 0.17
N PRO A 70 -16.48 -10.91 1.52
CA PRO A 70 -17.60 -11.52 2.23
C PRO A 70 -18.94 -10.80 1.98
N ILE A 71 -18.89 -9.49 1.69
CA ILE A 71 -20.07 -8.68 1.38
C ILE A 71 -20.54 -9.00 -0.04
N ALA A 72 -19.62 -9.01 -1.01
CA ALA A 72 -19.90 -9.35 -2.40
C ALA A 72 -20.56 -10.73 -2.50
N ARG A 73 -20.01 -11.74 -1.81
CA ARG A 73 -20.58 -13.10 -1.79
C ARG A 73 -22.01 -13.17 -1.27
N LYS A 74 -22.36 -12.38 -0.24
CA LYS A 74 -23.73 -12.32 0.29
C LYS A 74 -24.73 -11.76 -0.72
N LEU A 75 -24.26 -10.96 -1.67
CA LEU A 75 -25.06 -10.35 -2.73
C LEU A 75 -25.04 -11.16 -4.03
N GLY A 76 -24.37 -12.32 -4.08
CA GLY A 76 -24.15 -13.07 -5.31
C GLY A 76 -23.17 -12.40 -6.28
N LEU A 77 -22.29 -11.53 -5.77
CA LEU A 77 -21.31 -10.75 -6.51
C LEU A 77 -19.87 -11.20 -6.21
N TYR A 78 -18.91 -10.63 -6.94
CA TYR A 78 -17.48 -10.88 -6.77
C TYR A 78 -16.73 -9.58 -6.45
N ALA A 79 -15.71 -9.68 -5.59
CA ALA A 79 -14.72 -8.62 -5.42
C ALA A 79 -13.50 -8.95 -6.28
N VAL A 80 -13.04 -8.01 -7.10
CA VAL A 80 -11.95 -8.22 -8.07
C VAL A 80 -10.89 -7.11 -7.96
N ASN A 81 -9.65 -7.44 -8.34
CA ASN A 81 -8.55 -6.49 -8.51
C ASN A 81 -8.42 -6.10 -10.01
N ASN A 82 -7.71 -5.01 -10.29
CA ASN A 82 -7.42 -4.43 -11.60
C ASN A 82 -8.69 -4.12 -12.40
N VAL A 83 -9.69 -3.55 -11.74
CA VAL A 83 -10.94 -3.15 -12.40
C VAL A 83 -10.66 -2.00 -13.35
N VAL A 84 -11.03 -2.20 -14.61
CA VAL A 84 -11.05 -1.15 -15.62
C VAL A 84 -12.50 -0.71 -15.80
N CYS A 85 -12.77 0.57 -15.60
CA CYS A 85 -14.07 1.20 -15.79
C CYS A 85 -13.87 2.66 -16.23
N ASP A 86 -13.86 2.85 -17.55
CA ASP A 86 -13.60 4.15 -18.16
C ASP A 86 -14.66 5.20 -17.79
N GLU A 87 -15.91 4.77 -17.56
CA GLU A 87 -17.02 5.62 -17.11
C GLU A 87 -16.79 6.21 -15.71
N LEU A 88 -15.98 5.55 -14.89
CA LEU A 88 -15.56 6.01 -13.56
C LEU A 88 -14.13 6.57 -13.56
N GLY A 89 -13.49 6.72 -14.73
CA GLY A 89 -12.11 7.16 -14.85
C GLY A 89 -11.08 6.16 -14.33
N LEU A 90 -11.45 4.88 -14.20
CA LEU A 90 -10.56 3.79 -13.83
C LEU A 90 -9.99 3.16 -15.10
N SER A 91 -9.10 3.86 -15.79
CA SER A 91 -8.42 3.36 -16.97
C SER A 91 -7.23 2.45 -16.61
N LYS A 92 -6.77 1.64 -17.57
CA LYS A 92 -5.55 0.82 -17.44
C LYS A 92 -4.29 1.64 -17.16
#